data_AF-A0AAN0VID0-F1
#
_entry.id   AF-A0AAN0VID0-F1
#
_cell.length_a   1.000
_cell.length_b   1.000
_cell.length_c   1.000
_cell.angle_alpha   90.00
_cell.angle_beta   90.00
_cell.angle_gamma   90.00
#
_symmetry.space_group_name_H-M   'P 1'
#
loop_
_entity.id
_entity.type
_entity.pdbx_description
1 polymer ?
#
loop_
_entity_poly.entity_id
_entity_poly.type
_entity_poly.pdbx_seq_one_letter_code
_entity_poly.pdbx_strand_id
1 'polypeptide(L)'
;MSDVSILEQRITVAIRRISAATEAVPLNRAASAPAPVEPAAPENVHSDALTALDAQLSQVMQSNAQLRASNQALRAANAEGLGDASLINAGMQAQIDALTAERAAEAAQLELLLTALTQTDEEPRDA
;
A
#
# COMPACT_ATOMS: atom_id res chain seq x y z
N MET A 1 19.10 -25.10 3.42
CA MET A 1 19.70 -24.06 4.28
C MET A 1 20.16 -22.84 3.48
N SER A 2 20.73 -23.01 2.29
CA SER A 2 21.17 -21.91 1.43
C SER A 2 20.04 -21.02 0.88
N ASP A 3 18.88 -21.60 0.55
CA ASP A 3 17.76 -20.85 -0.06
C ASP A 3 17.15 -19.80 0.89
N VAL A 4 17.17 -20.09 2.19
CA VAL A 4 16.67 -19.16 3.23
C VAL A 4 17.62 -17.97 3.39
N SER A 5 18.94 -18.19 3.41
CA SER A 5 19.91 -17.09 3.48
C SER A 5 19.92 -16.22 2.22
N ILE A 6 19.71 -16.82 1.04
CA ILE A 6 19.54 -16.05 -0.21
C ILE A 6 18.30 -15.17 -0.14
N LEU A 7 17.20 -15.70 0.38
CA LEU A 7 15.96 -14.95 0.56
C LEU A 7 16.14 -13.78 1.56
N GLU A 8 16.77 -14.02 2.70
CA GLU A 8 17.07 -12.99 3.70
C GLU A 8 17.97 -11.88 3.14
N GLN A 9 18.97 -12.24 2.34
CA GLN A 9 19.86 -11.27 1.72
C GLN A 9 19.15 -10.42 0.66
N ARG A 10 18.26 -11.02 -0.13
CA ARG A 10 17.42 -10.30 -1.11
C ARG A 10 16.44 -9.34 -0.42
N ILE A 11 15.80 -9.78 0.66
CA ILE A 11 14.89 -8.95 1.45
C ILE A 11 15.64 -7.74 2.04
N THR A 12 16.82 -7.97 2.60
CA THR A 12 17.65 -6.89 3.18
C THR A 12 18.04 -5.84 2.14
N VAL A 13 18.41 -6.28 0.93
CA VAL A 13 18.76 -5.38 -0.18
C VAL A 13 17.53 -4.60 -0.66
N ALA A 14 16.38 -5.26 -0.77
CA ALA A 14 15.13 -4.63 -1.19
C ALA A 14 14.70 -3.51 -0.23
N ILE A 15 14.76 -3.76 1.08
CA ILE A 15 14.43 -2.77 2.11
C ILE A 15 15.32 -1.53 1.99
N ARG A 16 16.63 -1.71 1.85
CA ARG A 16 17.57 -0.57 1.72
C ARG A 16 17.29 0.28 0.48
N ARG A 17 16.91 -0.35 -0.63
CA ARG A 17 16.60 0.34 -1.89
C ARG A 17 15.31 1.15 -1.79
N ILE A 18 14.30 0.62 -1.11
CA ILE A 18 13.05 1.35 -0.83
C ILE A 18 13.32 2.56 0.06
N SER A 19 14.11 2.40 1.14
CA SER A 19 14.48 3.52 2.01
C SER A 19 15.22 4.63 1.25
N ALA A 20 16.18 4.28 0.38
CA ALA A 20 16.90 5.26 -0.44
C ALA A 20 15.98 5.95 -1.46
N ALA A 21 15.03 5.22 -2.07
CA ALA A 21 14.07 5.80 -3.00
C ALA A 21 13.10 6.76 -2.30
N THR A 22 12.69 6.46 -1.06
CA THR A 22 11.83 7.36 -0.27
C THR A 22 12.53 8.63 0.17
N GLU A 23 13.84 8.59 0.43
CA GLU A 23 14.65 9.77 0.77
C GLU A 23 14.95 10.65 -0.46
N ALA A 24 14.97 10.07 -1.66
CA ALA A 24 15.35 10.76 -2.89
C ALA A 24 14.20 11.53 -3.57
N VAL A 25 12.96 11.48 -3.08
CA VAL A 25 11.80 12.18 -3.66
C VAL A 25 11.98 13.71 -3.50
N PRO A 26 12.35 14.47 -4.56
CA PRO A 26 12.51 15.90 -4.45
C PRO A 26 11.14 16.55 -4.64
N LEU A 27 10.57 17.05 -3.56
CA LEU A 27 9.38 17.91 -3.57
C LEU A 27 9.72 19.30 -4.16
N ASN A 28 10.23 19.41 -5.38
CA ASN A 28 10.26 20.69 -6.10
C ASN A 28 10.57 20.56 -7.60
N ARG A 29 9.59 20.17 -8.42
CA ARG A 29 9.61 20.42 -9.88
C ARG A 29 8.79 21.68 -10.16
N ALA A 30 9.34 22.84 -9.84
CA ALA A 30 8.80 24.14 -10.25
C ALA A 30 9.91 24.97 -10.90
N ALA A 31 10.14 24.75 -12.21
CA ALA A 31 10.52 25.79 -13.17
C ALA A 31 10.51 25.17 -14.58
N SER A 32 9.58 25.66 -15.40
CA SER A 32 9.37 25.30 -16.79
C SER A 32 10.40 25.98 -17.69
N ALA A 33 11.00 25.23 -18.63
CA ALA A 33 11.56 25.74 -19.88
C ALA A 33 11.54 24.59 -20.92
N PRO A 34 10.99 24.77 -22.14
CA PRO A 34 10.80 23.68 -23.08
C PRO A 34 11.91 23.61 -24.15
N ALA A 35 12.45 22.41 -24.40
CA ALA A 35 13.20 22.00 -25.60
C ALA A 35 13.17 20.46 -25.73
N PRO A 36 13.30 19.86 -26.94
CA PRO A 36 12.29 18.93 -27.43
C PRO A 36 12.74 17.45 -27.59
N VAL A 37 11.73 16.57 -27.55
CA VAL A 37 11.61 15.16 -28.03
C VAL A 37 12.67 14.11 -27.63
N GLU A 38 12.26 13.24 -26.69
CA GLU A 38 12.68 11.83 -26.60
C GLU A 38 11.44 10.98 -26.25
N PRO A 39 11.25 9.78 -26.83
CA PRO A 39 10.09 8.94 -26.56
C PRO A 39 10.15 8.44 -25.12
N ALA A 40 9.11 8.74 -24.34
CA ALA A 40 9.02 8.43 -22.93
C ALA A 40 9.24 6.92 -22.66
N ALA A 41 10.33 6.61 -21.99
CA ALA A 41 10.52 5.36 -21.25
C ALA A 41 9.40 5.22 -20.18
N PRO A 42 9.11 3.99 -19.70
CA PRO A 42 7.94 3.70 -18.89
C PRO A 42 8.16 4.13 -17.42
N GLU A 43 8.28 5.43 -17.15
CA GLU A 43 8.36 5.96 -15.78
C GLU A 43 6.99 5.95 -15.06
N ASN A 44 5.89 5.76 -15.80
CA ASN A 44 4.53 5.95 -15.28
C ASN A 44 4.03 4.78 -14.40
N VAL A 45 4.50 3.55 -14.61
CA VAL A 45 3.98 2.37 -13.89
C VAL A 45 4.31 2.42 -12.40
N HIS A 46 5.48 2.95 -12.03
CA HIS A 46 5.86 3.13 -10.62
C HIS A 46 5.07 4.26 -9.96
N SER A 47 4.78 5.34 -10.69
CA SER A 47 3.98 6.46 -10.18
C SER A 47 2.53 6.04 -9.91
N ASP A 48 1.94 5.27 -10.82
CA ASP A 48 0.56 4.79 -10.70
C ASP A 48 0.41 3.80 -9.53
N ALA A 49 1.38 2.88 -9.35
CA ALA A 49 1.37 1.94 -8.25
C ALA A 49 1.57 2.61 -6.87
N LEU A 50 2.42 3.65 -6.79
CA LEU A 50 2.57 4.45 -5.58
C LEU A 50 1.29 5.24 -5.24
N THR A 51 0.62 5.77 -6.26
CA THR A 51 -0.66 6.47 -6.09
C THR A 51 -1.77 5.52 -5.60
N ALA A 52 -1.80 4.30 -6.13
CA ALA A 52 -2.72 3.26 -5.66
C ALA A 52 -2.44 2.87 -4.20
N LEU A 53 -1.17 2.72 -3.81
CA LEU A 53 -0.77 2.42 -2.44
C LEU A 53 -1.18 3.53 -1.46
N ASP A 54 -1.01 4.80 -1.84
CA ASP A 54 -1.42 5.96 -1.02
C ASP A 54 -2.94 6.01 -0.82
N ALA A 55 -3.71 5.71 -1.87
CA ALA A 55 -5.16 5.59 -1.78
C ALA A 55 -5.58 4.45 -0.85
N GLN A 56 -4.91 3.29 -0.90
CA GLN A 56 -5.17 2.16 -0.02
C GLN A 56 -4.81 2.47 1.44
N LEU A 57 -3.68 3.13 1.68
CA LEU A 57 -3.26 3.53 3.02
C LEU A 57 -4.27 4.52 3.62
N SER A 58 -4.72 5.48 2.82
CA SER A 58 -5.79 6.41 3.19
C SER A 58 -7.10 5.67 3.54
N GLN A 59 -7.46 4.65 2.76
CA GLN A 59 -8.64 3.81 3.01
C GLN A 59 -8.52 3.02 4.32
N VAL A 60 -7.35 2.44 4.60
CA VAL A 60 -7.09 1.71 5.86
C VAL A 60 -7.15 2.64 7.06
N MET A 61 -6.59 3.85 6.96
CA MET A 61 -6.68 4.87 8.01
C MET A 61 -8.13 5.26 8.29
N GLN A 62 -8.93 5.48 7.24
CA GLN A 62 -10.34 5.84 7.37
C GLN A 62 -11.16 4.71 8.01
N SER A 63 -10.96 3.48 7.55
CA SER A 63 -11.63 2.31 8.12
C SER A 63 -11.26 2.10 9.60
N ASN A 64 -9.98 2.26 9.95
CA ASN A 64 -9.54 2.20 11.35
C ASN A 64 -10.19 3.28 12.22
N ALA A 65 -10.34 4.51 11.71
CA ALA A 65 -11.03 5.58 12.42
C ALA A 65 -12.50 5.20 12.67
N GLN A 66 -13.17 4.63 11.67
CA GLN A 66 -14.55 4.17 11.78
C GLN A 66 -14.71 3.02 12.77
N LEU A 67 -13.80 2.04 12.76
CA LEU A 67 -13.77 0.95 13.72
C LEU A 67 -13.59 1.44 15.16
N ARG A 68 -12.69 2.42 15.38
CA ARG A 68 -12.49 3.03 16.71
C ARG A 68 -13.76 3.74 17.20
N ALA A 69 -14.42 4.51 16.33
CA ALA A 69 -15.67 5.18 16.66
C ALA A 69 -16.78 4.18 17.00
N SER A 70 -16.91 3.10 16.22
CA SER A 70 -17.89 2.05 16.50
C SER A 70 -17.61 1.33 17.83
N ASN A 71 -16.35 0.99 18.11
CA ASN A 71 -15.97 0.40 19.40
C ASN A 71 -16.29 1.32 20.58
N GLN A 72 -16.11 2.63 20.42
CA GLN A 72 -16.49 3.60 21.44
C GLN A 72 -18.01 3.62 21.65
N ALA A 73 -18.80 3.62 20.57
CA ALA A 73 -20.26 3.59 20.66
C ALA A 73 -20.76 2.29 21.31
N LEU A 74 -20.19 1.13 20.95
CA LEU A 74 -20.52 -0.15 21.56
C LEU A 74 -20.16 -0.19 23.05
N ARG A 75 -19.03 0.41 23.46
CA ARG A 75 -18.67 0.52 24.88
C ARG A 75 -19.63 1.41 25.65
N ALA A 76 -20.06 2.53 25.06
CA ALA A 76 -21.06 3.41 25.67
C ALA A 76 -22.41 2.70 25.83
N ALA A 77 -22.89 2.02 24.78
CA ALA A 77 -24.14 1.27 24.80
C ALA A 77 -24.12 0.09 25.80
N ASN A 78 -23.00 -0.63 25.89
CA ASN A 78 -22.79 -1.65 26.91
C ASN A 78 -22.79 -1.07 28.34
N ALA A 79 -22.20 0.11 28.55
CA ALA A 79 -22.20 0.79 29.85
C ALA A 79 -23.62 1.25 30.25
N GLU A 80 -24.47 1.54 29.27
CA GLU A 80 -25.90 1.87 29.48
C GLU A 80 -26.79 0.62 29.61
N GLY A 81 -26.24 -0.59 29.43
CA GLY A 81 -27.00 -1.85 29.48
C GLY A 81 -27.92 -2.06 28.26
N LEU A 82 -27.75 -1.25 27.21
CA LEU A 82 -28.55 -1.26 26.00
C LEU A 82 -27.72 -1.91 24.88
N GLY A 83 -27.81 -3.22 24.73
CA GLY A 83 -27.26 -3.91 23.57
C GLY A 83 -28.03 -3.55 22.30
N ASP A 84 -27.73 -2.38 21.72
CA ASP A 84 -28.39 -1.89 20.52
C ASP A 84 -27.92 -2.67 19.27
N ALA A 85 -28.84 -3.41 18.66
CA ALA A 85 -28.61 -4.18 17.44
C ALA A 85 -28.09 -3.31 16.28
N SER A 86 -28.46 -2.03 16.23
CA SER A 86 -27.97 -1.08 15.21
C SER A 86 -26.47 -0.83 15.36
N LEU A 87 -25.99 -0.63 16.59
CA LEU A 87 -24.57 -0.42 16.87
C LEU A 87 -23.74 -1.67 16.63
N ILE A 88 -24.28 -2.85 16.94
CA ILE A 88 -23.64 -4.13 16.64
C ILE A 88 -23.49 -4.30 15.13
N ASN A 89 -24.55 -4.06 14.36
CA ASN A 89 -24.51 -4.14 12.89
C ASN A 89 -23.54 -3.11 12.30
N ALA A 90 -23.49 -1.89 12.84
CA ALA A 90 -22.54 -0.86 12.41
C ALA A 90 -21.08 -1.26 12.69
N GLY A 91 -20.81 -1.89 13.84
CA GLY A 91 -19.47 -2.40 14.16
C GLY A 91 -19.06 -3.60 13.31
N MET A 92 -20.00 -4.50 13.03
CA MET A 92 -19.77 -5.62 12.12
C MET A 92 -19.48 -5.12 10.70
N GLN A 93 -20.22 -4.13 10.21
CA GLN A 93 -19.96 -3.52 8.90
C GLN A 93 -18.58 -2.85 8.84
N ALA A 94 -18.23 -2.06 9.86
CA ALA A 94 -16.90 -1.44 9.94
C ALA A 94 -15.77 -2.48 9.93
N GLN A 95 -16.01 -3.66 10.53
CA GLN A 95 -15.05 -4.77 10.54
C GLN A 95 -14.92 -5.42 9.15
N ILE A 96 -16.03 -5.59 8.41
CA ILE A 96 -16.01 -6.06 7.02
C ILE A 96 -15.25 -5.07 6.14
N ASP A 97 -15.50 -3.77 6.30
CA ASP A 97 -14.83 -2.72 5.52
C ASP A 97 -13.31 -2.72 5.80
N ALA A 98 -12.91 -2.92 7.06
CA ALA A 98 -11.50 -3.05 7.45
C ALA A 98 -10.82 -4.26 6.82
N LEU A 99 -11.45 -5.44 6.92
CA LEU A 99 -10.92 -6.67 6.30
C LEU A 99 -10.82 -6.53 4.78
N THR A 100 -11.79 -5.86 4.15
CA THR A 100 -11.78 -5.63 2.70
C THR A 100 -10.62 -4.70 2.30
N ALA A 101 -10.38 -3.63 3.06
CA ALA A 101 -9.27 -2.73 2.81
C ALA A 101 -7.90 -3.41 2.99
N GLU A 102 -7.77 -4.26 4.03
CA GLU A 102 -6.57 -5.07 4.26
C GLU A 102 -6.30 -6.02 3.09
N ARG A 103 -7.34 -6.74 2.62
CA ARG A 103 -7.24 -7.61 1.44
C ARG A 103 -6.83 -6.87 0.17
N ALA A 104 -7.36 -5.66 -0.03
CA ALA A 104 -6.97 -4.83 -1.17
C ALA A 104 -5.50 -4.39 -1.10
N ALA A 105 -5.01 -4.03 0.10
CA ALA A 105 -3.62 -3.69 0.33
C ALA A 105 -2.68 -4.89 0.10
N GLU A 106 -3.06 -6.07 0.61
CA GLU A 106 -2.34 -7.32 0.34
C GLU A 106 -2.25 -7.61 -1.17
N ALA A 107 -3.36 -7.45 -1.90
CA ALA A 107 -3.38 -7.68 -3.35
C ALA A 107 -2.45 -6.75 -4.12
N ALA A 108 -2.45 -5.45 -3.80
CA ALA A 108 -1.55 -4.49 -4.45
C ALA A 108 -0.07 -4.74 -4.11
N GLN A 109 0.24 -5.15 -2.88
CA GLN A 109 1.60 -5.56 -2.51
C GLN A 109 2.08 -6.77 -3.32
N LEU A 110 1.19 -7.76 -3.54
CA LEU A 110 1.50 -8.93 -4.36
C LEU A 110 1.70 -8.57 -5.83
N GLU A 111 0.90 -7.66 -6.39
CA GLU A 111 1.06 -7.18 -7.77
C GLU A 111 2.38 -6.44 -7.97
N LEU A 112 2.77 -5.59 -7.02
CA LEU A 112 4.07 -4.93 -7.01
C LEU A 112 5.23 -5.95 -6.97
N LEU A 113 5.13 -6.96 -6.12
CA LEU A 113 6.14 -8.00 -6.01
C LEU A 113 6.23 -8.83 -7.28
N LEU A 114 5.09 -9.21 -7.86
CA LEU A 114 5.03 -9.93 -9.14
C LEU A 114 5.68 -9.10 -10.26
N THR A 115 5.36 -7.81 -10.34
CA THR A 115 5.94 -6.89 -11.33
C THR A 115 7.45 -6.78 -11.15
N ALA A 116 7.94 -6.66 -9.91
CA ALA A 116 9.37 -6.60 -9.63
C ALA A 116 10.09 -7.91 -10.03
N LEU A 117 9.46 -9.08 -9.83
CA LEU A 117 10.01 -10.37 -10.24
C LEU A 117 10.00 -10.54 -11.77
N THR A 118 8.92 -10.20 -12.46
CA THR A 118 8.83 -10.35 -13.92
C THR A 118 9.71 -9.34 -14.66
N GLN A 119 9.90 -8.13 -14.12
CA GLN A 119 10.86 -7.16 -14.66
C GLN A 119 12.33 -7.56 -14.45
N THR A 120 12.63 -8.41 -13.45
CA THR A 120 13.99 -8.94 -13.26
C THR A 120 14.30 -10.15 -14.12
N ASP A 121 13.28 -10.83 -14.68
CA ASP A 121 13.47 -11.89 -15.68
C ASP A 121 13.78 -11.35 -17.09
N GLU A 122 13.49 -10.07 -17.37
CA GLU A 122 13.91 -9.32 -18.57
C GLU A 122 15.35 -8.76 -18.42
N GLU A 123 16.29 -9.56 -17.92
CA GLU A 123 17.70 -9.32 -18.23
C GLU A 123 17.92 -9.69 -19.71
N PRO A 124 18.48 -8.81 -20.54
CA PRO A 124 18.72 -9.11 -21.94
C PRO A 124 19.67 -10.31 -22.00
N ARG A 125 19.17 -11.43 -22.55
CA ARG A 125 20.08 -12.46 -23.05
C ARG A 125 20.95 -11.80 -24.11
N ASP A 126 22.20 -11.55 -23.73
CA ASP A 126 23.28 -11.17 -24.63
C ASP A 126 23.16 -11.91 -25.98
N ALA A 127 22.98 -11.14 -27.05
CA ALA A 127 23.29 -11.49 -28.43
C ALA A 127 23.48 -10.22 -29.26
#